data_AF-A0A937VX19-F1
#
_entry.id   AF-A0A937VX19-F1
#
_cell.length_a   1.000
_cell.length_b   1.000
_cell.length_c   1.000
_cell.angle_alpha   90.00
_cell.angle_beta   90.00
_cell.angle_gamma   90.00
#
_symmetry.space_group_name_H-M   'P 1'
#
loop_
_entity.id
_entity.type
_entity.pdbx_description
1 polymer ?
#
loop_
_entity_poly.entity_id
_entity_poly.type
_entity_poly.pdbx_seq_one_letter_code
_entity_poly.pdbx_strand_id
1 'polypeptide(L)'
;MKKIALPCAVFFSLFFLQPILLQSEMTVNLEEKAPDIKADELSAIAQLISIQQKKLERQKDLKDQIIQFRIQKAAFMNGNKTLKHANLMVSTAKEILGMIDEEKLAYLFSFDYIEELMFFSSLAEKSRPIRPQ
;
A
#
# COMPACT_ATOMS: atom_id res chain seq x y z
N MET A 1 35.56 40.75 25.58
CA MET A 1 34.31 41.35 26.09
C MET A 1 33.13 40.71 25.39
N LYS A 2 32.23 40.11 26.18
CA LYS A 2 30.95 39.53 25.73
C LYS A 2 30.03 40.62 25.19
N LYS A 3 29.36 40.38 24.05
CA LYS A 3 28.07 41.01 23.76
C LYS A 3 27.12 39.99 23.14
N ILE A 4 26.01 39.83 23.84
CA ILE A 4 24.79 39.11 23.54
C ILE A 4 23.90 40.06 22.74
N ALA A 5 23.18 39.56 21.73
CA ALA A 5 21.84 40.03 21.37
C ALA A 5 21.18 39.06 20.37
N LEU A 6 20.21 38.30 20.85
CA LEU A 6 19.01 37.88 20.11
C LEU A 6 18.15 39.12 19.78
N PRO A 7 17.24 39.07 18.79
CA PRO A 7 15.85 38.79 19.17
C PRO A 7 14.98 38.01 18.15
N CYS A 8 14.09 37.22 18.75
CA CYS A 8 12.64 37.11 18.55
C CYS A 8 11.97 36.58 17.27
N ALA A 9 10.98 35.72 17.57
CA ALA A 9 9.78 35.31 16.83
C ALA A 9 10.06 34.44 15.60
N VAL A 10 9.47 33.25 15.45
CA VAL A 10 8.03 32.96 15.32
C VAL A 10 7.80 31.53 15.82
N PHE A 11 7.02 31.33 16.89
CA PHE A 11 5.64 30.84 16.82
C PHE A 11 5.47 29.54 16.01
N PHE A 12 5.64 28.38 16.64
CA PHE A 12 4.99 27.15 16.18
C PHE A 12 4.50 26.31 17.36
N SER A 13 3.18 26.41 17.57
CA SER A 13 2.30 25.31 17.93
C SER A 13 2.67 24.45 19.14
N LEU A 14 2.17 24.89 20.29
CA LEU A 14 1.55 24.02 21.29
C LEU A 14 0.48 23.13 20.64
N PHE A 15 0.83 21.89 20.32
CA PHE A 15 -0.11 20.76 20.25
C PHE A 15 0.66 19.54 20.75
N PHE A 16 0.56 19.25 22.04
CA PHE A 16 -0.29 18.14 22.51
C PHE A 16 -0.01 16.83 21.76
N LEU A 17 0.97 16.06 22.23
CA LEU A 17 0.87 14.61 22.17
C LEU A 17 1.29 14.05 23.53
N GLN A 18 0.34 14.12 24.48
CA GLN A 18 0.32 13.21 25.61
C GLN A 18 0.27 11.78 25.08
N PRO A 19 1.06 10.83 25.59
CA PRO A 19 0.73 9.42 25.44
C PRO A 19 -0.54 9.16 26.23
N ILE A 20 -1.63 8.89 25.51
CA ILE A 20 -2.91 8.51 26.09
C ILE A 20 -2.73 7.20 26.86
N LEU A 21 -3.19 7.28 28.10
CA LEU A 21 -3.37 6.23 29.09
C LEU A 21 -3.89 4.92 28.51
N LEU A 22 -3.27 3.83 28.98
CA LEU A 22 -3.91 2.57 29.40
C LEU A 22 -5.44 2.63 29.30
N GLN A 23 -6.02 2.04 28.25
CA GLN A 23 -7.44 1.66 28.29
C GLN A 23 -7.58 0.40 29.14
N SER A 24 -8.33 0.56 30.21
CA SER A 24 -8.82 -0.46 31.11
C SER A 24 -9.48 -1.63 30.37
N GLU A 25 -9.16 -2.85 30.78
CA GLU A 25 -9.98 -4.02 30.53
C GLU A 25 -11.40 -3.77 31.07
N MET A 26 -12.38 -3.59 30.18
CA MET A 26 -13.79 -3.74 30.53
C MET A 26 -14.16 -5.20 30.35
N THR A 27 -14.07 -5.98 31.42
CA THR A 27 -14.75 -7.25 31.54
C THR A 27 -16.24 -7.00 31.69
N VAL A 28 -16.96 -7.01 30.58
CA VAL A 28 -18.42 -6.95 30.61
C VAL A 28 -18.94 -8.36 30.88
N ASN A 29 -19.30 -8.63 32.14
CA ASN A 29 -20.19 -9.75 32.48
C ASN A 29 -21.59 -9.41 31.95
N LEU A 30 -22.00 -10.08 30.86
CA LEU A 30 -23.35 -10.04 30.32
C LEU A 30 -23.98 -11.41 30.50
N GLU A 31 -24.56 -11.63 31.68
CA GLU A 31 -25.53 -12.69 31.88
C GLU A 31 -26.92 -12.03 31.95
N GLU A 32 -27.50 -11.69 30.79
CA GLU A 32 -28.95 -11.60 30.66
C GLU A 32 -29.39 -11.71 29.19
N LYS A 33 -30.39 -12.57 28.99
CA LYS A 33 -30.80 -13.21 27.74
C LYS A 33 -31.51 -12.21 26.81
N ALA A 34 -30.76 -11.55 25.93
CA ALA A 34 -31.30 -10.74 24.84
C ALA A 34 -31.64 -11.62 23.61
N PRO A 35 -32.68 -11.28 22.81
CA PRO A 35 -33.02 -12.02 21.61
C PRO A 35 -31.87 -11.98 20.60
N ASP A 36 -31.75 -13.06 19.83
CA ASP A 36 -30.72 -13.46 18.86
C ASP A 36 -30.53 -12.51 17.64
N ILE A 37 -30.76 -11.22 17.84
CA ILE A 37 -30.62 -10.19 16.81
C ILE A 37 -29.17 -9.68 16.79
N LYS A 38 -28.56 -9.50 17.98
CA LYS A 38 -27.19 -8.98 18.13
C LYS A 38 -26.09 -9.87 17.53
N ALA A 39 -26.34 -11.18 17.36
CA ALA A 39 -25.35 -12.09 16.80
C ALA A 39 -25.07 -11.78 15.32
N ASP A 40 -26.09 -11.38 14.58
CA ASP A 40 -26.02 -11.17 13.15
C ASP A 40 -25.32 -9.85 12.78
N GLU A 41 -25.65 -8.72 13.44
CA GLU A 41 -24.95 -7.47 13.14
C GLU A 41 -23.50 -7.50 13.60
N LEU A 42 -23.22 -8.11 14.77
CA LEU A 42 -21.85 -8.28 15.25
C LEU A 42 -21.03 -9.20 14.32
N SER A 43 -21.63 -10.29 13.81
CA SER A 43 -21.02 -11.16 12.81
C SER A 43 -20.74 -10.41 11.51
N ALA A 44 -21.69 -9.61 11.03
CA ALA A 44 -21.51 -8.78 9.84
C ALA A 44 -20.36 -7.77 10.03
N ILE A 45 -20.29 -7.10 11.19
CA ILE A 45 -19.18 -6.19 11.53
C ILE A 45 -17.84 -6.95 11.58
N ALA A 46 -17.80 -8.14 12.18
CA ALA A 46 -16.58 -8.95 12.22
C ALA A 46 -16.10 -9.35 10.81
N GLN A 47 -17.02 -9.71 9.92
CA GLN A 47 -16.70 -10.00 8.52
C GLN A 47 -16.20 -8.75 7.79
N LEU A 48 -16.82 -7.58 8.00
CA LEU A 48 -16.36 -6.32 7.44
C LEU A 48 -14.93 -5.98 7.91
N ILE A 49 -14.65 -6.13 9.20
CA ILE A 49 -13.30 -5.94 9.76
C ILE A 49 -12.31 -6.88 9.08
N SER A 50 -12.63 -8.18 8.96
CA SER A 50 -11.76 -9.17 8.32
C SER A 50 -11.47 -8.82 6.85
N ILE A 51 -12.49 -8.39 6.09
CA ILE A 51 -12.33 -7.97 4.70
C ILE A 51 -11.42 -6.74 4.61
N GLN A 52 -11.60 -5.76 5.50
CA GLN A 52 -10.77 -4.55 5.48
C GLN A 52 -9.33 -4.82 5.91
N GLN A 53 -9.09 -5.74 6.84
CA GLN A 53 -7.75 -6.19 7.18
C GLN A 53 -7.05 -6.83 5.97
N LYS A 54 -7.74 -7.71 5.23
CA LYS A 54 -7.19 -8.32 4.01
C LYS A 54 -6.88 -7.27 2.94
N LYS A 55 -7.75 -6.28 2.76
CA LYS A 55 -7.51 -5.16 1.83
C LYS A 55 -6.29 -4.35 2.26
N LEU A 56 -6.14 -4.09 3.55
CA LEU A 56 -4.97 -3.37 4.07
C LEU A 56 -3.67 -4.14 3.80
N GLU A 57 -3.65 -5.45 4.00
CA GLU A 57 -2.48 -6.28 3.67
C GLU A 57 -2.16 -6.23 2.17
N ARG A 58 -3.16 -6.36 1.29
CA ARG A 58 -2.96 -6.19 -0.16
C ARG A 58 -2.42 -4.82 -0.55
N GLN A 59 -2.84 -3.76 0.13
CA GLN A 59 -2.30 -2.41 -0.09
C GLN A 59 -0.83 -2.28 0.35
N LYS A 60 -0.44 -2.96 1.45
CA LYS A 60 0.97 -3.03 1.86
C LYS A 60 1.80 -3.79 0.82
N ASP A 61 1.30 -4.92 0.34
CA ASP A 61 1.95 -5.70 -0.73
C ASP A 61 2.13 -4.87 -2.00
N LEU A 62 1.09 -4.12 -2.41
CA LEU A 62 1.16 -3.21 -3.55
C LEU A 62 2.25 -2.16 -3.36
N LYS A 63 2.31 -1.53 -2.20
CA LYS A 63 3.36 -0.55 -1.87
C LYS A 63 4.75 -1.17 -1.97
N ASP A 64 4.95 -2.38 -1.45
CA ASP A 64 6.23 -3.07 -1.50
C ASP A 64 6.63 -3.44 -2.95
N GLN A 65 5.68 -3.89 -3.77
CA GLN A 65 5.90 -4.15 -5.19
C GLN A 65 6.30 -2.88 -5.97
N ILE A 66 5.65 -1.74 -5.69
CA ILE A 66 6.03 -0.45 -6.27
C ILE A 66 7.46 -0.06 -5.91
N ILE A 67 7.87 -0.28 -4.66
CA ILE A 67 9.26 -0.04 -4.22
C ILE A 67 10.22 -0.95 -4.99
N GLN A 68 9.91 -2.24 -5.12
CA GLN A 68 10.73 -3.18 -5.87
C GLN A 68 10.87 -2.77 -7.34
N PHE A 69 9.78 -2.39 -8.00
CA PHE A 69 9.82 -1.92 -9.38
C PHE A 69 10.73 -0.70 -9.54
N ARG A 70 10.67 0.27 -8.62
CA ARG A 70 11.55 1.46 -8.64
C ARG A 70 13.02 1.09 -8.49
N ILE A 71 13.36 0.16 -7.59
CA ILE A 71 14.73 -0.34 -7.41
C ILE A 71 15.21 -1.03 -8.70
N GLN A 72 14.38 -1.89 -9.28
CA GLN A 72 14.71 -2.59 -10.53
C GLN A 72 14.92 -1.60 -11.69
N LYS A 73 14.04 -0.60 -11.84
CA LYS A 73 14.17 0.46 -12.85
C LYS A 73 15.48 1.24 -12.67
N ALA A 74 15.79 1.66 -11.45
CA ALA A 74 17.05 2.36 -11.16
C ALA A 74 18.27 1.49 -11.53
N ALA A 75 18.27 0.21 -11.15
CA ALA A 75 19.36 -0.72 -11.49
C ALA A 75 19.51 -0.92 -13.01
N PHE A 76 18.39 -0.98 -13.74
CA PHE A 76 18.40 -1.09 -15.21
C PHE A 76 18.99 0.16 -15.87
N MET A 77 18.57 1.35 -15.41
CA MET A 77 19.09 2.63 -15.90
C MET A 77 20.58 2.80 -15.59
N ASN A 78 21.04 2.29 -14.46
CA ASN A 78 22.46 2.30 -14.05
C ASN A 78 23.33 1.24 -14.73
N GLY A 79 22.78 0.45 -15.67
CA GLY A 79 23.56 -0.43 -16.54
C GLY A 79 23.32 -1.94 -16.37
N ASN A 80 22.49 -2.39 -15.43
CA ASN A 80 22.06 -3.79 -15.35
C ASN A 80 20.98 -4.12 -16.41
N LYS A 81 21.38 -4.09 -17.69
CA LYS A 81 20.49 -4.26 -18.84
C LYS A 81 20.38 -5.72 -19.28
N THR A 82 20.36 -6.65 -18.33
CA THR A 82 20.23 -8.08 -18.64
C THR A 82 18.77 -8.43 -18.98
N LEU A 83 18.56 -9.37 -19.90
CA LEU A 83 17.22 -9.86 -20.26
C LEU A 83 16.47 -10.39 -19.03
N LYS A 84 17.18 -11.08 -18.12
CA LYS A 84 16.61 -11.57 -16.87
C LYS A 84 16.03 -10.43 -16.01
N HIS A 85 16.77 -9.33 -15.89
CA HIS A 85 16.33 -8.16 -15.12
C HIS A 85 15.17 -7.43 -15.78
N ALA A 86 15.20 -7.29 -17.11
CA ALA A 86 14.08 -6.74 -17.88
C ALA A 86 12.80 -7.57 -17.71
N ASN A 87 12.90 -8.91 -17.77
CA ASN A 87 11.77 -9.80 -17.54
C ASN A 87 11.20 -9.68 -16.12
N LEU A 88 12.07 -9.50 -15.13
CA LEU A 88 11.64 -9.26 -13.75
C LEU A 88 10.84 -7.95 -13.63
N MET A 89 11.34 -6.87 -14.23
CA MET A 89 10.61 -5.58 -14.28
C MET A 89 9.25 -5.71 -14.94
N VAL A 90 9.17 -6.43 -16.06
CA VAL A 90 7.92 -6.68 -16.78
C VAL A 90 6.93 -7.48 -15.92
N SER A 91 7.39 -8.52 -15.22
CA SER A 91 6.55 -9.31 -14.30
C SER A 91 6.03 -8.44 -13.16
N THR A 92 6.92 -7.71 -12.48
CA THR A 92 6.54 -6.82 -11.37
C THR A 92 5.57 -5.74 -11.83
N ALA A 93 5.77 -5.12 -13.00
CA ALA A 93 4.84 -4.13 -13.54
C ALA A 93 3.44 -4.71 -13.80
N LYS A 94 3.38 -5.95 -14.31
CA LYS A 94 2.11 -6.66 -14.54
C LYS A 94 1.39 -6.98 -13.23
N GLU A 95 2.12 -7.43 -12.21
CA GLU A 95 1.56 -7.67 -10.87
C GLU A 95 0.97 -6.39 -10.26
N ILE A 96 1.72 -5.29 -10.31
CA ILE A 96 1.25 -3.99 -9.82
C ILE A 96 -0.02 -3.56 -10.55
N LEU A 97 -0.03 -3.60 -11.89
CA LEU A 97 -1.18 -3.19 -12.68
C LEU A 97 -2.41 -4.04 -12.36
N GLY A 98 -2.24 -5.37 -12.23
CA GLY A 98 -3.32 -6.28 -11.81
C GLY A 98 -3.89 -5.92 -10.43
N MET A 99 -3.03 -5.63 -9.45
CA MET A 99 -3.48 -5.22 -8.10
C MET A 99 -4.22 -3.86 -8.12
N ILE A 100 -3.76 -2.91 -8.94
CA ILE A 100 -4.41 -1.60 -9.11
C ILE A 100 -5.82 -1.79 -9.70
N ASP A 101 -5.97 -2.66 -10.70
CA ASP A 101 -7.25 -2.93 -11.35
C ASP A 101 -8.22 -3.69 -10.42
N GLU A 102 -7.75 -4.74 -9.74
CA GLU A 102 -8.54 -5.54 -8.80
C GLU A 102 -9.13 -4.69 -7.67
N GLU A 103 -8.31 -3.80 -7.09
CA GLU A 103 -8.72 -2.94 -5.97
C GLU A 103 -9.31 -1.59 -6.43
N LYS A 104 -9.44 -1.37 -7.75
CA LYS A 104 -9.97 -0.15 -8.39
C LYS A 104 -9.24 1.14 -7.95
N LEU A 105 -7.91 1.07 -7.85
CA LEU A 105 -7.07 2.15 -7.29
C LEU A 105 -6.47 3.09 -8.34
N ALA A 106 -6.77 2.92 -9.63
CA ALA A 106 -6.13 3.66 -10.72
C ALA A 106 -6.16 5.20 -10.53
N TYR A 107 -7.24 5.73 -9.94
CA TYR A 107 -7.42 7.15 -9.67
C TYR A 107 -6.42 7.76 -8.68
N LEU A 108 -5.71 6.94 -7.90
CA LEU A 108 -4.70 7.38 -6.92
C LEU A 108 -3.32 7.63 -7.56
N PHE A 109 -3.14 7.20 -8.80
CA PHE A 109 -1.86 7.25 -9.49
C PHE A 109 -1.87 8.28 -10.62
N SER A 110 -0.70 8.81 -10.95
CA SER A 110 -0.56 9.69 -12.11
C SER A 110 -0.77 8.90 -13.40
N PHE A 111 -1.29 9.58 -14.42
CA PHE A 111 -1.47 9.02 -15.75
C PHE A 111 -0.17 8.40 -16.31
N ASP A 112 0.93 9.16 -16.25
CA ASP A 112 2.24 8.71 -16.75
C ASP A 112 2.73 7.43 -16.08
N TYR A 113 2.43 7.24 -14.79
CA TYR A 113 2.83 6.04 -14.06
C TYR A 113 2.03 4.82 -14.53
N ILE A 114 0.72 4.99 -14.74
CA ILE A 114 -0.13 3.92 -15.28
C ILE A 114 0.29 3.56 -16.70
N GLU A 115 0.55 4.55 -17.57
CA GLU A 115 1.05 4.29 -18.93
C GLU A 115 2.39 3.54 -18.92
N GLU A 116 3.31 3.91 -18.03
CA GLU A 116 4.56 3.19 -17.85
C GLU A 116 4.32 1.72 -17.50
N LEU A 117 3.46 1.43 -16.53
CA LEU A 117 3.13 0.05 -16.14
C LEU A 117 2.45 -0.72 -17.28
N MET A 118 1.54 -0.09 -18.03
CA MET A 118 0.92 -0.70 -19.21
C MET A 118 1.95 -1.03 -20.29
N PHE A 119 2.89 -0.11 -20.54
CA PHE A 119 3.97 -0.33 -21.50
C PHE A 119 4.78 -1.57 -21.10
N PHE A 120 5.28 -1.63 -19.86
CA PHE A 120 6.09 -2.77 -19.41
C PHE A 120 5.30 -4.08 -19.40
N SER A 121 4.07 -4.09 -18.90
CA SER A 121 3.24 -5.30 -18.88
C SER A 121 2.92 -5.84 -20.28
N SER A 122 2.76 -4.97 -21.28
CA SER A 122 2.53 -5.38 -22.68
C SER A 122 3.71 -6.16 -23.30
N LEU A 123 4.93 -5.96 -22.78
CA LEU A 123 6.12 -6.67 -23.25
C LEU A 123 6.09 -8.17 -22.90
N ALA A 124 5.34 -8.55 -21.86
CA ALA A 124 5.19 -9.96 -21.47
C ALA A 124 4.48 -10.79 -22.55
N GLU A 125 3.52 -10.21 -23.25
CA GLU A 125 2.60 -10.95 -24.13
C GLU A 125 3.23 -11.33 -25.48
N LYS A 126 4.23 -10.57 -25.94
CA LYS A 126 4.89 -10.81 -27.24
C LYS A 126 5.88 -11.99 -27.25
N SER A 127 6.15 -12.62 -26.11
CA SER A 127 7.22 -13.62 -25.97
C SER A 127 6.85 -15.07 -26.32
N ARG A 128 5.64 -15.36 -26.85
CA ARG A 128 5.29 -16.73 -27.27
C ARG A 128 6.03 -17.08 -28.57
N PRO A 129 6.96 -18.05 -28.59
CA PRO A 129 7.55 -18.51 -29.84
C PRO A 129 6.48 -19.21 -30.68
N ILE A 130 6.35 -18.78 -31.95
CA ILE A 130 5.56 -19.48 -32.97
C ILE A 130 6.17 -20.88 -33.10
N ARG A 131 5.44 -21.93 -32.69
CA ARG A 131 5.80 -23.30 -33.06
C ARG A 131 5.56 -23.45 -34.57
N PRO A 132 6.56 -23.83 -35.38
CA PRO A 132 6.27 -24.26 -36.74
C PRO A 132 5.38 -25.52 -36.64
N GLN A 133 4.26 -25.51 -37.35
CA GLN A 133 3.44 -26.69 -37.60
C GLN A 133 4.09 -27.55 -38.68
#